data_AF-A0A7U9RZ52-F1
#
_entry.id   AF-A0A7U9RZ52-F1
#
_cell.length_a   1.000
_cell.length_b   1.000
_cell.length_c   1.000
_cell.angle_alpha   90.00
_cell.angle_beta   90.00
_cell.angle_gamma   90.00
#
_symmetry.space_group_name_H-M   'P 1'
#
loop_
_entity.id
_entity.type
_entity.pdbx_description
1 polymer ?
#
loop_
_entity_poly.entity_id
_entity_poly.type
_entity_poly.pdbx_seq_one_letter_code
_entity_poly.pdbx_strand_id
1 'polypeptide(L)'
;MENKEIFPVLDMLCDRRQEVYALIAPAFTGQFGKEASVGRLRTAFKRIGFSGMVEVAAFADILTLKEALEFDWHVKEEGDFQLTSCCCPVWIAMIRGIYHDLVGHVPGAVSPMIAAGRVVKKLHPNAVTVFIGPCMAKKKEAREEDIADAVDYVLTFQEVLDFFEAVNVNPAELPEDEREHSSKAGRIYARTSGVSEAVAETVAQLSPDKTIPVKAKQADGVKACRELIEQIKNKKTDGNFFEGMACSGGCVGGPKVLIPKEEGRAMVNEYGIAAQYRTPLENPYVRELLERLGFTDIMDFLEHSDLLTRTFA
;
A
#
# COMPACT_ATOMS: atom_id res chain seq x y z
N MET A 1 -7.52 -25.18 2.69
CA MET A 1 -8.08 -23.83 2.92
C MET A 1 -8.19 -23.18 1.54
N GLU A 2 -9.03 -23.78 0.71
CA GLU A 2 -9.11 -23.58 -0.75
C GLU A 2 -9.89 -22.30 -1.06
N ASN A 3 -9.32 -21.44 -1.91
CA ASN A 3 -9.97 -20.68 -2.98
C ASN A 3 -11.41 -20.12 -2.77
N LYS A 4 -11.82 -19.77 -1.55
CA LYS A 4 -13.19 -19.28 -1.29
C LYS A 4 -13.54 -17.97 -1.98
N GLU A 5 -12.55 -17.12 -2.27
CA GLU A 5 -12.77 -15.81 -2.89
C GLU A 5 -12.57 -15.80 -4.41
N ILE A 6 -11.94 -16.83 -5.01
CA ILE A 6 -11.71 -16.86 -6.45
C ILE A 6 -13.00 -17.08 -7.24
N PHE A 7 -13.84 -18.04 -6.80
CA PHE A 7 -15.08 -18.38 -7.51
C PHE A 7 -16.10 -17.25 -7.51
N PRO A 8 -16.35 -16.54 -6.39
CA PRO A 8 -17.22 -15.37 -6.41
C PRO A 8 -16.72 -14.28 -7.37
N VAL A 9 -15.40 -14.03 -7.40
CA VAL A 9 -14.82 -13.02 -8.32
C VAL A 9 -15.00 -13.48 -9.78
N LEU A 10 -14.76 -14.75 -10.08
CA LEU A 10 -14.99 -15.32 -11.42
C LEU A 10 -16.43 -15.13 -11.89
N ASP A 11 -17.39 -15.52 -11.05
CA ASP A 11 -18.81 -15.41 -11.37
C ASP A 11 -19.19 -13.96 -11.69
N MET A 12 -18.66 -13.01 -10.93
CA MET A 12 -18.91 -11.57 -11.14
C MET A 12 -18.26 -11.04 -12.42
N LEU A 13 -17.04 -11.46 -12.72
CA LEU A 13 -16.35 -11.09 -13.97
C LEU A 13 -17.07 -11.66 -15.21
N CYS A 14 -17.69 -12.84 -15.09
CA CYS A 14 -18.50 -13.45 -16.13
C CYS A 14 -19.86 -12.78 -16.32
N ASP A 15 -20.55 -12.42 -15.23
CA ASP A 15 -21.91 -11.83 -15.28
C ASP A 15 -21.90 -10.38 -15.82
N ARG A 16 -20.78 -9.64 -15.67
CA ARG A 16 -20.57 -8.28 -16.23
C ARG A 16 -21.64 -7.24 -15.86
N ARG A 17 -22.43 -7.48 -14.80
CA ARG A 17 -23.49 -6.55 -14.36
C ARG A 17 -22.97 -5.38 -13.53
N GLN A 18 -21.80 -5.54 -12.91
CA GLN A 18 -21.18 -4.55 -12.05
C GLN A 18 -19.78 -4.21 -12.57
N GLU A 19 -19.34 -2.99 -12.32
CA GLU A 19 -17.96 -2.61 -12.61
C GLU A 19 -17.04 -3.27 -11.57
N VAL A 20 -16.06 -4.04 -12.02
CA VAL A 20 -15.11 -4.71 -11.12
C VAL A 20 -13.72 -4.12 -11.34
N TYR A 21 -13.10 -3.58 -10.29
CA TYR A 21 -11.78 -2.95 -10.34
C TYR A 21 -10.73 -3.80 -9.61
N ALA A 22 -9.63 -4.06 -10.32
CA ALA A 22 -8.45 -4.73 -9.76
C ALA A 22 -7.55 -3.70 -9.08
N LEU A 23 -7.39 -3.78 -7.76
CA LEU A 23 -6.49 -2.93 -6.97
C LEU A 23 -5.17 -3.69 -6.77
N ILE A 24 -4.16 -3.42 -7.61
CA ILE A 24 -2.92 -4.20 -7.61
C ILE A 24 -1.87 -3.60 -6.65
N ALA A 25 -1.35 -4.44 -5.75
CA ALA A 25 -0.34 -4.05 -4.77
C ALA A 25 0.98 -3.66 -5.43
N PRO A 26 1.78 -2.71 -4.88
CA PRO A 26 3.01 -2.23 -5.53
C PRO A 26 4.10 -3.30 -5.75
N ALA A 27 4.00 -4.46 -5.09
CA ALA A 27 4.96 -5.57 -5.20
C ALA A 27 4.74 -6.47 -6.43
N PHE A 28 3.90 -6.06 -7.38
CA PHE A 28 3.47 -6.90 -8.50
C PHE A 28 4.48 -7.03 -9.63
N THR A 29 5.47 -6.14 -9.71
CA THR A 29 6.44 -6.12 -10.81
C THR A 29 7.27 -7.41 -10.81
N GLY A 30 7.37 -8.04 -11.98
CA GLY A 30 8.05 -9.32 -12.18
C GLY A 30 7.30 -10.57 -11.66
N GLN A 31 6.19 -10.42 -10.91
CA GLN A 31 5.48 -11.57 -10.33
C GLN A 31 4.85 -12.47 -11.40
N PHE A 32 4.37 -11.88 -12.50
CA PHE A 32 3.71 -12.61 -13.60
C PHE A 32 4.64 -12.85 -14.79
N GLY A 33 5.95 -12.91 -14.54
CA GLY A 33 6.99 -13.02 -15.56
C GLY A 33 7.60 -11.68 -15.96
N LYS A 34 8.85 -11.71 -16.44
CA LYS A 34 9.62 -10.50 -16.81
C LYS A 34 9.00 -9.72 -17.96
N GLU A 35 8.41 -10.44 -18.90
CA GLU A 35 7.74 -9.87 -20.07
C GLU A 35 6.32 -9.36 -19.76
N ALA A 36 5.75 -9.64 -18.58
CA ALA A 36 4.46 -9.12 -18.18
C ALA A 36 4.60 -7.68 -17.66
N SER A 37 4.79 -6.72 -18.58
CA SER A 37 4.86 -5.30 -18.25
C SER A 37 3.57 -4.80 -17.57
N VAL A 38 3.65 -3.64 -16.92
CA VAL A 38 2.48 -3.03 -16.24
C VAL A 38 1.32 -2.81 -17.22
N GLY A 39 1.63 -2.34 -18.43
CA GLY A 39 0.62 -2.13 -19.46
C GLY A 39 0.01 -3.43 -19.97
N ARG A 40 0.82 -4.50 -20.09
CA ARG A 40 0.33 -5.84 -20.45
C ARG A 40 -0.59 -6.44 -19.39
N LEU A 41 -0.23 -6.28 -18.11
CA LEU A 41 -1.09 -6.71 -17.01
C LEU A 41 -2.41 -5.97 -16.98
N ARG A 42 -2.41 -4.66 -17.25
CA ARG A 42 -3.64 -3.87 -17.40
C ARG A 42 -4.55 -4.42 -18.48
N THR A 43 -3.98 -4.75 -19.65
CA THR A 43 -4.71 -5.43 -20.73
C THR A 43 -5.21 -6.81 -20.32
N ALA A 44 -4.42 -7.59 -19.59
CA ALA A 44 -4.81 -8.92 -19.09
C ALA A 44 -6.03 -8.82 -18.19
N PHE A 45 -6.03 -7.92 -17.21
CA PHE A 45 -7.17 -7.69 -16.31
C PHE A 45 -8.43 -7.26 -17.06
N LYS A 46 -8.30 -6.37 -18.04
CA LYS A 46 -9.44 -5.98 -18.90
C LYS A 46 -9.98 -7.15 -19.71
N ARG A 47 -9.10 -8.00 -20.25
CA ARG A 47 -9.47 -9.17 -21.06
C ARG A 47 -10.28 -10.19 -20.26
N ILE A 48 -9.92 -10.40 -18.99
CA ILE A 48 -10.62 -11.33 -18.09
C ILE A 48 -11.90 -10.75 -17.48
N GLY A 49 -12.21 -9.47 -17.73
CA GLY A 49 -13.51 -8.86 -17.40
C GLY A 49 -13.46 -7.72 -16.40
N PHE A 50 -12.30 -7.35 -15.85
CA PHE A 50 -12.20 -6.18 -14.98
C PHE A 50 -12.47 -4.89 -15.79
N SER A 51 -13.20 -3.95 -15.22
CA SER A 51 -13.42 -2.61 -15.78
C SER A 51 -12.13 -1.80 -15.83
N GLY A 52 -11.22 -2.03 -14.87
CA GLY A 52 -9.92 -1.36 -14.83
C GLY A 52 -8.97 -1.96 -13.81
N MET A 53 -7.69 -1.63 -13.99
CA MET A 53 -6.62 -1.90 -13.03
C MET A 53 -6.16 -0.58 -12.42
N VAL A 54 -6.17 -0.53 -11.10
CA VAL A 54 -5.75 0.61 -10.29
C VAL A 54 -4.52 0.19 -9.49
N GLU A 55 -3.42 0.92 -9.68
CA GLU A 55 -2.20 0.69 -8.91
C GLU A 55 -2.34 1.29 -7.52
N VAL A 56 -2.22 0.43 -6.50
CA VAL A 56 -2.28 0.85 -5.10
C VAL A 56 -1.13 1.79 -4.72
N ALA A 57 -0.07 1.83 -5.54
CA ALA A 57 1.06 2.75 -5.39
C ALA A 57 0.63 4.24 -5.42
N ALA A 58 -0.40 4.61 -6.21
CA ALA A 58 -0.90 5.98 -6.23
C ALA A 58 -1.57 6.38 -4.89
N PHE A 59 -2.10 5.42 -4.14
CA PHE A 59 -2.66 5.67 -2.80
C PHE A 59 -1.58 5.61 -1.72
N ALA A 60 -0.52 4.84 -1.93
CA ALA A 60 0.67 4.93 -1.10
C ALA A 60 1.34 6.31 -1.19
N ASP A 61 1.28 6.99 -2.35
CA ASP A 61 1.68 8.40 -2.48
C ASP A 61 0.85 9.32 -1.56
N ILE A 62 -0.49 9.21 -1.61
CA ILE A 62 -1.39 10.01 -0.76
C ILE A 62 -1.09 9.77 0.73
N LEU A 63 -0.89 8.51 1.13
CA LEU A 63 -0.58 8.19 2.51
C LEU A 63 0.83 8.61 2.92
N THR A 64 1.79 8.60 1.98
CA THR A 64 3.13 9.18 2.23
C THR A 64 3.01 10.66 2.57
N LEU A 65 2.20 11.41 1.81
CA LEU A 65 1.95 12.82 2.11
C LEU A 65 1.29 13.00 3.48
N LYS A 66 0.27 12.19 3.80
CA LYS A 66 -0.41 12.23 5.11
C LYS A 66 0.56 11.94 6.25
N GLU A 67 1.32 10.84 6.17
CA GLU A 67 2.26 10.47 7.21
C GLU A 67 3.41 11.47 7.37
N ALA A 68 3.84 12.11 6.28
CA ALA A 68 4.84 13.17 6.33
C ALA A 68 4.31 14.42 7.05
N LEU A 69 3.06 14.80 6.78
CA LEU A 69 2.38 15.91 7.48
C LEU A 69 2.15 15.57 8.96
N GLU A 70 1.72 14.36 9.28
CA GLU A 70 1.53 13.88 10.65
C GLU A 70 2.86 13.81 11.41
N PHE A 71 3.94 13.37 10.75
CA PHE A 71 5.28 13.41 11.35
C PHE A 71 5.69 14.84 11.64
N ASP A 72 5.47 15.77 10.69
CA ASP A 72 5.79 17.16 10.92
C ASP A 72 5.00 17.71 12.12
N TRP A 73 3.71 17.37 12.22
CA TRP A 73 2.81 17.81 13.29
C TRP A 73 3.15 17.23 14.66
N HIS A 74 3.43 15.93 14.77
CA HIS A 74 3.63 15.25 16.04
C HIS A 74 5.08 15.27 16.55
N VAL A 75 6.06 15.34 15.67
CA VAL A 75 7.48 15.31 16.06
C VAL A 75 8.02 16.73 16.10
N LYS A 76 7.98 17.33 17.29
CA LYS A 76 8.39 18.72 17.54
C LYS A 76 9.59 18.81 18.49
N GLU A 77 9.75 17.86 19.41
CA GLU A 77 10.82 17.84 20.41
C GLU A 77 11.65 16.55 20.36
N GLU A 78 12.85 16.58 20.96
CA GLU A 78 13.67 15.37 21.07
C GLU A 78 12.99 14.34 21.97
N GLY A 79 12.76 13.15 21.42
CA GLY A 79 12.06 12.06 22.12
C GLY A 79 10.66 11.78 21.56
N ASP A 80 10.08 12.72 20.81
CA ASP A 80 8.89 12.45 20.01
C ASP A 80 9.21 11.45 18.91
N PHE A 81 8.28 10.54 18.65
CA PHE A 81 8.42 9.58 17.57
C PHE A 81 7.07 9.15 16.99
N GLN A 82 7.13 8.67 15.75
CA GLN A 82 6.01 8.11 15.02
C GLN A 82 6.32 6.66 14.61
N LEU A 83 5.36 5.77 14.84
CA LEU A 83 5.34 4.42 14.27
C LEU A 83 4.62 4.47 12.93
N THR A 84 5.17 3.85 11.89
CA THR A 84 4.55 3.77 10.56
C THR A 84 4.24 2.30 10.21
N SER A 85 4.11 1.99 8.92
CA SER A 85 3.73 0.71 8.33
C SER A 85 2.28 0.34 8.65
N CYS A 86 1.38 1.35 8.65
CA CYS A 86 -0.07 1.19 8.59
C CYS A 86 -0.50 0.17 7.50
N CYS A 87 0.35 -0.04 6.50
CA CYS A 87 0.17 -1.00 5.43
C CYS A 87 0.39 -2.48 5.81
N CYS A 88 1.09 -2.80 6.91
CA CYS A 88 1.35 -4.17 7.36
C CYS A 88 0.37 -4.61 8.47
N PRO A 89 -0.63 -5.47 8.18
CA PRO A 89 -1.67 -5.81 9.15
C PRO A 89 -1.14 -6.54 10.38
N VAL A 90 -0.08 -7.34 10.20
CA VAL A 90 0.53 -8.11 11.29
C VAL A 90 1.29 -7.19 12.25
N TRP A 91 1.94 -6.14 11.74
CA TRP A 91 2.59 -5.13 12.56
C TRP A 91 1.57 -4.35 13.39
N ILE A 92 0.49 -3.88 12.75
CA ILE A 92 -0.61 -3.17 13.42
C ILE A 92 -1.31 -4.06 14.45
N ALA A 93 -1.59 -5.32 14.11
CA ALA A 93 -2.19 -6.27 15.05
C ALA A 93 -1.27 -6.56 16.24
N MET A 94 0.05 -6.60 16.04
CA MET A 94 1.02 -6.78 17.12
C MET A 94 1.05 -5.57 18.06
N ILE A 95 1.05 -4.35 17.53
CA ILE A 95 0.99 -3.13 18.34
C ILE A 95 -0.31 -3.08 19.15
N ARG A 96 -1.46 -3.26 18.50
CA ARG A 96 -2.77 -3.24 19.17
C ARG A 96 -2.93 -4.34 20.21
N GLY A 97 -2.52 -5.57 19.87
CA GLY A 97 -2.77 -6.74 20.71
C GLY A 97 -1.79 -6.96 21.85
N ILE A 98 -0.54 -6.49 21.71
CA ILE A 98 0.54 -6.77 22.69
C ILE A 98 1.12 -5.48 23.26
N TYR A 99 1.27 -4.44 22.46
CA TYR A 99 1.97 -3.20 22.81
C TYR A 99 1.01 -2.00 22.81
N HIS A 100 -0.11 -2.14 23.52
CA HIS A 100 -1.19 -1.15 23.58
C HIS A 100 -0.72 0.26 23.98
N ASP A 101 0.35 0.35 24.77
CA ASP A 101 0.99 1.61 25.17
C ASP A 101 1.57 2.40 24.00
N LEU A 102 1.79 1.76 22.85
CA LEU A 102 2.34 2.37 21.65
C LEU A 102 1.28 2.73 20.59
N VAL A 103 0.01 2.40 20.82
CA VAL A 103 -1.07 2.67 19.82
C VAL A 103 -1.20 4.16 19.53
N GLY A 104 -1.01 5.02 20.54
CA GLY A 104 -1.04 6.48 20.36
C GLY A 104 0.08 7.05 19.49
N HIS A 105 1.12 6.26 19.21
CA HIS A 105 2.23 6.64 18.32
C HIS A 105 2.04 6.14 16.88
N VAL A 106 0.96 5.39 16.59
CA VAL A 106 0.62 4.94 15.23
C VAL A 106 -0.40 5.91 14.65
N PRO A 107 -0.14 6.52 13.49
CA PRO A 107 -1.15 7.32 12.81
C PRO A 107 -2.43 6.54 12.54
N GLY A 108 -3.57 7.22 12.63
CA GLY A 108 -4.87 6.64 12.32
C GLY A 108 -5.07 6.35 10.83
N ALA A 109 -4.03 6.38 9.99
CA ALA A 109 -4.11 6.13 8.56
C ALA A 109 -4.52 4.67 8.26
N VAL A 110 -5.40 4.48 7.28
CA VAL A 110 -5.70 3.16 6.71
C VAL A 110 -4.53 2.65 5.88
N SER A 111 -4.55 1.38 5.44
CA SER A 111 -3.56 0.93 4.46
C SER A 111 -3.84 1.47 3.05
N PRO A 112 -2.84 1.54 2.15
CA PRO A 112 -3.04 1.93 0.76
C PRO A 112 -4.11 1.09 0.03
N MET A 113 -4.29 -0.18 0.41
CA MET A 113 -5.35 -1.05 -0.11
C MET A 113 -6.74 -0.50 0.21
N ILE A 114 -6.96 -0.11 1.46
CA ILE A 114 -8.24 0.42 1.94
C ILE A 114 -8.50 1.81 1.34
N ALA A 115 -7.47 2.67 1.33
CA ALA A 115 -7.57 3.98 0.68
C ALA A 115 -7.95 3.85 -0.80
N ALA A 116 -7.32 2.93 -1.53
CA ALA A 116 -7.65 2.65 -2.93
C ALA A 116 -9.11 2.19 -3.10
N GLY A 117 -9.57 1.26 -2.27
CA GLY A 117 -10.94 0.74 -2.31
C GLY A 117 -11.99 1.82 -2.06
N ARG A 118 -11.81 2.60 -0.99
CA ARG A 118 -12.71 3.72 -0.65
C ARG A 118 -12.78 4.78 -1.75
N VAL A 119 -11.63 5.15 -2.31
CA VAL A 119 -11.59 6.13 -3.40
C VAL A 119 -12.26 5.60 -4.66
N VAL A 120 -12.00 4.34 -5.04
CA VAL A 120 -12.67 3.73 -6.20
C VAL A 120 -14.18 3.70 -5.99
N LYS A 121 -14.68 3.30 -4.81
CA LYS A 121 -16.12 3.30 -4.50
C LYS A 121 -16.71 4.71 -4.45
N LYS A 122 -15.96 5.73 -4.01
CA LYS A 122 -16.41 7.13 -4.05
C LYS A 122 -16.55 7.65 -5.48
N LEU A 123 -15.64 7.26 -6.38
CA LEU A 123 -15.69 7.64 -7.80
C LEU A 123 -16.69 6.79 -8.59
N HIS A 124 -16.89 5.53 -8.19
CA HIS A 124 -17.77 4.54 -8.81
C HIS A 124 -18.65 3.88 -7.74
N PRO A 125 -19.81 4.49 -7.38
CA PRO A 125 -20.64 4.08 -6.22
C PRO A 125 -21.15 2.64 -6.20
N ASN A 126 -21.10 1.92 -7.32
CA ASN A 126 -21.51 0.51 -7.43
C ASN A 126 -20.35 -0.42 -7.83
N ALA A 127 -19.12 0.08 -7.79
CA ALA A 127 -17.96 -0.71 -8.14
C ALA A 127 -17.65 -1.76 -7.08
N VAL A 128 -17.29 -2.93 -7.58
CA VAL A 128 -16.71 -4.01 -6.79
C VAL A 128 -15.21 -3.86 -6.86
N THR A 129 -14.57 -3.98 -5.71
CA THR A 129 -13.15 -3.79 -5.53
C THR A 129 -12.48 -5.10 -5.15
N VAL A 130 -11.50 -5.51 -5.96
CA VAL A 130 -10.74 -6.74 -5.73
C VAL A 130 -9.28 -6.36 -5.55
N PHE A 131 -8.76 -6.47 -4.33
CA PHE A 131 -7.34 -6.25 -4.08
C PHE A 131 -6.53 -7.48 -4.49
N ILE A 132 -5.40 -7.25 -5.15
CA ILE A 132 -4.50 -8.28 -5.64
C ILE A 132 -3.11 -8.03 -5.06
N GLY A 133 -2.61 -8.92 -4.21
CA GLY A 133 -1.34 -8.70 -3.54
C GLY A 133 -0.65 -9.96 -2.97
N PRO A 134 0.51 -9.81 -2.33
CA PRO A 134 1.28 -10.96 -1.86
C PRO A 134 0.88 -11.47 -0.47
N CYS A 135 -0.02 -10.77 0.22
CA CYS A 135 -0.23 -10.92 1.66
C CYS A 135 -1.59 -11.54 1.99
N MET A 136 -1.58 -12.69 2.68
CA MET A 136 -2.79 -13.33 3.19
C MET A 136 -3.47 -12.55 4.32
N ALA A 137 -2.70 -11.78 5.11
CA ALA A 137 -3.26 -11.01 6.22
C ALA A 137 -4.20 -9.89 5.75
N LYS A 138 -4.07 -9.43 4.49
CA LYS A 138 -4.99 -8.49 3.86
C LYS A 138 -6.42 -9.02 3.77
N LYS A 139 -6.60 -10.34 3.63
CA LYS A 139 -7.94 -10.97 3.67
C LYS A 139 -8.65 -10.73 5.01
N LYS A 140 -7.89 -10.70 6.11
CA LYS A 140 -8.43 -10.39 7.45
C LYS A 140 -8.63 -8.89 7.63
N GLU A 141 -7.67 -8.06 7.21
CA GLU A 141 -7.78 -6.60 7.33
C GLU A 141 -9.02 -6.05 6.61
N ALA A 142 -9.29 -6.52 5.38
CA ALA A 142 -10.46 -6.10 4.59
C ALA A 142 -11.81 -6.49 5.22
N ARG A 143 -11.82 -7.20 6.35
CA ARG A 143 -13.02 -7.62 7.09
C ARG A 143 -13.09 -7.00 8.48
N GLU A 144 -12.14 -6.13 8.86
CA GLU A 144 -12.23 -5.39 10.12
C GLU A 144 -13.40 -4.40 10.05
N GLU A 145 -14.22 -4.34 11.10
CA GLU A 145 -15.52 -3.65 11.10
C GLU A 145 -15.43 -2.15 10.74
N ASP A 146 -14.33 -1.49 11.09
CA ASP A 146 -14.09 -0.07 10.85
C ASP A 146 -13.64 0.26 9.40
N ILE A 147 -13.26 -0.75 8.62
CA ILE A 147 -12.71 -0.60 7.26
C ILE A 147 -13.27 -1.60 6.23
N ALA A 148 -14.27 -2.39 6.61
CA ALA A 148 -14.90 -3.39 5.75
C ALA A 148 -15.70 -2.79 4.57
N ASP A 149 -15.88 -1.47 4.55
CA ASP A 149 -16.52 -0.72 3.47
C ASP A 149 -15.68 -0.69 2.19
N ALA A 150 -14.36 -0.85 2.30
CA ALA A 150 -13.43 -0.51 1.24
C ALA A 150 -13.20 -1.58 0.17
N VAL A 151 -13.01 -2.85 0.58
CA VAL A 151 -12.53 -3.94 -0.30
C VAL A 151 -13.44 -5.16 -0.22
N ASP A 152 -13.99 -5.56 -1.36
CA ASP A 152 -14.96 -6.67 -1.42
C ASP A 152 -14.25 -8.03 -1.41
N TYR A 153 -13.15 -8.18 -2.16
CA TYR A 153 -12.39 -9.43 -2.24
C TYR A 153 -10.88 -9.21 -2.22
N VAL A 154 -10.13 -10.21 -1.74
CA VAL A 154 -8.66 -10.17 -1.71
C VAL A 154 -8.09 -11.43 -2.34
N LEU A 155 -7.48 -11.25 -3.51
CA LEU A 155 -6.76 -12.30 -4.22
C LEU A 155 -5.24 -12.15 -4.02
N THR A 156 -4.57 -13.29 -4.04
CA THR A 156 -3.12 -13.34 -4.00
C THR A 156 -2.52 -13.38 -5.40
N PHE A 157 -1.24 -13.05 -5.55
CA PHE A 157 -0.57 -13.20 -6.85
C PHE A 157 -0.63 -14.65 -7.36
N GLN A 158 -0.49 -15.64 -6.47
CA GLN A 158 -0.70 -17.04 -6.83
C GLN A 158 -2.12 -17.32 -7.33
N GLU A 159 -3.15 -16.88 -6.60
CA GLU A 159 -4.55 -17.09 -7.03
C GLU A 159 -4.84 -16.40 -8.39
N VAL A 160 -4.20 -15.28 -8.69
CA VAL A 160 -4.32 -14.60 -9.99
C VAL A 160 -3.54 -15.31 -11.10
N LEU A 161 -2.37 -15.88 -10.80
CA LEU A 161 -1.65 -16.72 -11.76
C LEU A 161 -2.49 -17.94 -12.15
N ASP A 162 -3.03 -18.65 -11.15
CA ASP A 162 -3.94 -19.78 -11.36
C ASP A 162 -5.16 -19.34 -12.20
N PHE A 163 -5.64 -18.11 -12.00
CA PHE A 163 -6.72 -17.56 -12.80
C PHE A 163 -6.31 -17.36 -14.27
N PHE A 164 -5.18 -16.72 -14.53
CA PHE A 164 -4.66 -16.52 -15.88
C PHE A 164 -4.44 -17.83 -16.63
N GLU A 165 -3.93 -18.85 -15.96
CA GLU A 165 -3.78 -20.20 -16.52
C GLU A 165 -5.13 -20.83 -16.86
N ALA A 166 -6.11 -20.75 -15.95
CA ALA A 166 -7.43 -21.34 -16.15
C ALA A 166 -8.20 -20.74 -17.34
N VAL A 167 -8.02 -19.44 -17.62
CA VAL A 167 -8.64 -18.77 -18.77
C VAL A 167 -7.74 -18.67 -19.99
N ASN A 168 -6.56 -19.31 -19.96
CA ASN A 168 -5.57 -19.29 -21.04
C ASN A 168 -5.19 -17.86 -21.50
N VAL A 169 -4.94 -16.98 -20.53
CA VAL A 169 -4.46 -15.61 -20.76
C VAL A 169 -3.00 -15.54 -20.37
N ASN A 170 -2.12 -15.30 -21.35
CA ASN A 170 -0.71 -15.00 -21.10
C ASN A 170 -0.48 -13.48 -21.17
N PRO A 171 -0.24 -12.78 -20.05
CA PRO A 171 0.02 -11.34 -20.07
C PRO A 171 1.19 -10.95 -20.98
N ALA A 172 2.23 -11.78 -21.10
CA ALA A 172 3.42 -11.47 -21.89
C ALA A 172 3.14 -11.26 -23.40
N GLU A 173 2.05 -11.80 -23.92
CA GLU A 173 1.68 -11.76 -25.34
C GLU A 173 0.66 -10.66 -25.67
N LEU A 174 0.21 -9.91 -24.65
CA LEU A 174 -0.82 -8.88 -24.83
C LEU A 174 -0.23 -7.54 -25.30
N PRO A 175 -1.03 -6.69 -25.95
CA PRO A 175 -0.63 -5.31 -26.21
C PRO A 175 -0.54 -4.53 -24.91
N GLU A 176 0.31 -3.51 -24.89
CA GLU A 176 0.47 -2.63 -23.74
C GLU A 176 -0.62 -1.56 -23.70
N ASP A 177 -1.24 -1.39 -22.53
CA ASP A 177 -2.07 -0.23 -22.19
C ASP A 177 -1.32 0.57 -21.13
N GLU A 178 -0.48 1.53 -21.53
CA GLU A 178 0.33 2.31 -20.58
C GLU A 178 -0.48 3.44 -19.93
N ARG A 179 -0.34 3.55 -18.61
CA ARG A 179 -0.88 4.61 -17.76
C ARG A 179 0.01 4.71 -16.54
N GLU A 180 0.47 5.91 -16.25
CA GLU A 180 1.36 6.20 -15.13
C GLU A 180 0.66 7.15 -14.18
N HIS A 181 0.48 6.73 -12.91
CA HIS A 181 -0.20 7.53 -11.90
C HIS A 181 0.56 7.62 -10.57
N SER A 182 1.60 6.81 -10.38
CA SER A 182 2.33 6.66 -9.11
C SER A 182 3.75 7.21 -9.20
N SER A 183 4.21 7.87 -8.14
CA SER A 183 5.58 8.34 -7.97
C SER A 183 6.51 7.21 -7.48
N LYS A 184 7.82 7.46 -7.46
CA LYS A 184 8.81 6.55 -6.86
C LYS A 184 8.41 6.20 -5.42
N ALA A 185 8.01 7.19 -4.62
CA ALA A 185 7.63 7.02 -3.21
C ALA A 185 6.55 5.94 -3.03
N GLY A 186 5.45 6.03 -3.79
CA GLY A 186 4.36 5.04 -3.73
C GLY A 186 4.76 3.65 -4.24
N ARG A 187 5.66 3.57 -5.24
CA ARG A 187 6.12 2.28 -5.79
C ARG A 187 7.00 1.50 -4.81
N ILE A 188 7.91 2.18 -4.12
CA ILE A 188 8.90 1.51 -3.25
C ILE A 188 8.32 0.98 -1.93
N TYR A 189 7.09 1.34 -1.56
CA TYR A 189 6.37 0.77 -0.40
C TYR A 189 6.35 -0.75 -0.36
N ALA A 190 6.52 -1.41 -1.52
CA ALA A 190 6.56 -2.85 -1.63
C ALA A 190 7.72 -3.53 -0.90
N ARG A 191 8.79 -2.81 -0.54
CA ARG A 191 9.95 -3.37 0.18
C ARG A 191 10.18 -2.72 1.53
N THR A 192 10.91 -3.42 2.40
CA THR A 192 11.44 -2.85 3.65
C THR A 192 12.17 -1.52 3.36
N SER A 193 11.97 -0.55 4.25
CA SER A 193 12.48 0.82 4.18
C SER A 193 11.87 1.69 3.09
N GLY A 194 10.94 1.16 2.29
CA GLY A 194 10.27 1.94 1.25
C GLY A 194 9.41 3.05 1.82
N VAL A 195 8.67 2.77 2.90
CA VAL A 195 7.83 3.76 3.58
C VAL A 195 8.68 4.83 4.25
N SER A 196 9.73 4.40 4.97
CA SER A 196 10.70 5.29 5.61
C SER A 196 11.38 6.22 4.61
N GLU A 197 11.83 5.70 3.47
CA GLU A 197 12.47 6.49 2.41
C GLU A 197 11.48 7.50 1.80
N ALA A 198 10.27 7.03 1.46
CA ALA A 198 9.22 7.88 0.91
C ALA A 198 8.83 9.03 1.84
N VAL A 199 8.62 8.75 3.13
CA VAL A 199 8.24 9.77 4.11
C VAL A 199 9.42 10.70 4.42
N ALA A 200 10.64 10.17 4.58
CA ALA A 200 11.82 11.01 4.80
C ALA A 200 12.09 11.97 3.65
N GLU A 201 12.02 11.49 2.39
CA GLU A 201 12.16 12.36 1.20
C GLU A 201 11.03 13.42 1.16
N THR A 202 9.79 13.03 1.47
CA THR A 202 8.64 13.95 1.45
C THR A 202 8.70 15.00 2.56
N VAL A 203 9.09 14.64 3.79
CA VAL A 203 9.27 15.59 4.91
C VAL A 203 10.38 16.59 4.59
N ALA A 204 11.50 16.13 4.02
CA ALA A 204 12.60 17.02 3.64
C ALA A 204 12.21 18.04 2.57
N GLN A 205 11.30 17.67 1.65
CA GLN A 205 10.74 18.60 0.66
C GLN A 205 9.69 19.55 1.26
N LEU A 206 8.83 19.02 2.15
CA LEU A 206 7.73 19.77 2.76
C LEU A 206 8.24 20.81 3.77
N SER A 207 9.28 20.49 4.53
CA SER A 207 9.80 21.32 5.62
C SER A 207 11.33 21.28 5.64
N PRO A 208 11.99 21.95 4.67
CA PRO A 208 13.46 21.88 4.51
C PRO A 208 14.23 22.43 5.71
N ASP A 209 13.63 23.37 6.46
CA ASP A 209 14.23 24.00 7.64
C ASP A 209 13.89 23.30 8.96
N LYS A 210 13.29 22.10 8.91
CA LYS A 210 12.90 21.36 10.12
C LYS A 210 14.14 21.01 10.96
N THR A 211 14.11 21.40 12.23
CA THR A 211 15.22 21.18 13.18
C THR A 211 15.41 19.71 13.54
N ILE A 212 14.33 18.93 13.54
CA ILE A 212 14.34 17.49 13.84
C ILE A 212 14.07 16.72 12.54
N PRO A 213 15.11 16.21 11.85
CA PRO A 213 14.93 15.43 10.63
C PRO A 213 14.39 14.03 10.95
N VAL A 214 13.86 13.36 9.93
CA VAL A 214 13.44 11.96 10.01
C VAL A 214 14.68 11.08 10.21
N LYS A 215 14.75 10.39 11.35
CA LYS A 215 15.74 9.36 11.71
C LYS A 215 15.04 8.01 11.73
N ALA A 216 14.92 7.41 10.56
CA ALA A 216 14.15 6.18 10.41
C ALA A 216 14.91 4.93 10.89
N LYS A 217 14.21 4.03 11.59
CA LYS A 217 14.66 2.67 11.90
C LYS A 217 13.63 1.68 11.39
N GLN A 218 14.10 0.59 10.80
CA GLN A 218 13.24 -0.41 10.18
C GLN A 218 13.50 -1.78 10.78
N ALA A 219 12.45 -2.59 10.81
CA ALA A 219 12.53 -4.00 11.12
C ALA A 219 11.71 -4.80 10.11
N ASP A 220 12.27 -5.93 9.67
CA ASP A 220 11.52 -6.90 8.88
C ASP A 220 11.60 -8.31 9.47
N GLY A 221 10.49 -9.05 9.36
CA GLY A 221 10.28 -10.27 10.12
C GLY A 221 9.73 -10.00 11.52
N VAL A 222 8.78 -10.84 11.95
CA VAL A 222 8.11 -10.72 13.26
C VAL A 222 9.09 -10.62 14.43
N LYS A 223 10.21 -11.36 14.38
CA LYS A 223 11.23 -11.34 15.43
C LYS A 223 11.91 -9.97 15.54
N ALA A 224 12.42 -9.44 14.43
CA ALA A 224 13.07 -8.12 14.42
C ALA A 224 12.07 -7.00 14.78
N CYS A 225 10.81 -7.14 14.34
CA CYS A 225 9.75 -6.20 14.70
C CYS A 225 9.54 -6.14 16.23
N ARG A 226 9.53 -7.29 16.91
CA ARG A 226 9.47 -7.33 18.38
C ARG A 226 10.70 -6.70 19.01
N GLU A 227 11.89 -7.03 18.53
CA GLU A 227 13.15 -6.46 19.03
C GLU A 227 13.18 -4.93 18.88
N LEU A 228 12.70 -4.39 17.76
CA LEU A 228 12.59 -2.95 17.53
C LEU A 228 11.62 -2.31 18.53
N ILE A 229 10.45 -2.91 18.75
CA ILE A 229 9.50 -2.42 19.77
C ILE A 229 10.13 -2.41 21.16
N GLU A 230 10.83 -3.48 21.55
CA GLU A 230 11.53 -3.52 22.84
C GLU A 230 12.60 -2.43 22.95
N GLN A 231 13.32 -2.11 21.86
CA GLN A 231 14.28 -1.00 21.84
C GLN A 231 13.58 0.34 22.07
N ILE A 232 12.43 0.57 21.42
CA ILE A 232 11.61 1.79 21.59
C ILE A 232 11.15 1.92 23.04
N LYS A 233 10.53 0.87 23.61
CA LYS A 233 10.01 0.87 24.98
C LYS A 233 11.10 1.11 26.03
N ASN A 234 12.28 0.56 25.81
CA ASN A 234 13.43 0.73 26.70
C ASN A 234 14.24 2.01 26.40
N LYS A 235 13.80 2.87 25.48
CA LYS A 235 14.50 4.08 25.03
C LYS A 235 15.95 3.80 24.58
N LYS A 236 16.17 2.64 23.96
CA LYS A 236 17.47 2.16 23.43
C LYS A 236 17.56 2.36 21.92
N THR A 237 17.19 3.54 21.45
CA THR A 237 17.19 3.92 20.04
C THR A 237 17.34 5.43 19.91
N ASP A 238 17.97 5.88 18.83
CA ASP A 238 18.12 7.28 18.42
C ASP A 238 17.17 7.66 17.27
N GLY A 239 16.30 6.73 16.85
CA GLY A 239 15.30 6.95 15.82
C GLY A 239 14.06 7.69 16.33
N ASN A 240 13.37 8.37 15.42
CA ASN A 240 12.08 9.03 15.67
C ASN A 240 10.98 8.60 14.67
N PHE A 241 11.31 7.71 13.74
CA PHE A 241 10.38 7.18 12.75
C PHE A 241 10.62 5.68 12.61
N PHE A 242 9.62 4.85 12.91
CA PHE A 242 9.81 3.41 13.04
C PHE A 242 8.90 2.60 12.12
N GLU A 243 9.50 1.85 11.20
CA GLU A 243 8.80 1.01 10.23
C GLU A 243 8.95 -0.47 10.59
N GLY A 244 7.83 -1.19 10.69
CA GLY A 244 7.83 -2.64 10.92
C GLY A 244 7.07 -3.40 9.84
N MET A 245 7.73 -4.38 9.21
CA MET A 245 7.10 -5.30 8.25
C MET A 245 7.23 -6.75 8.70
N ALA A 246 6.13 -7.48 8.80
CA ALA A 246 6.17 -8.84 9.35
C ALA A 246 6.88 -9.88 8.45
N CYS A 247 6.96 -9.61 7.14
CA CYS A 247 7.64 -10.47 6.17
C CYS A 247 9.08 -9.96 5.94
N SER A 248 10.04 -10.87 5.80
CA SER A 248 11.42 -10.48 5.48
C SER A 248 11.50 -9.84 4.10
N GLY A 249 12.12 -8.67 3.99
CA GLY A 249 12.16 -7.88 2.76
C GLY A 249 10.88 -7.09 2.46
N GLY A 250 9.85 -7.15 3.31
CA GLY A 250 8.59 -6.44 3.12
C GLY A 250 7.60 -7.19 2.23
N CYS A 251 6.77 -6.48 1.47
CA CYS A 251 5.73 -7.09 0.64
C CYS A 251 6.31 -7.96 -0.49
N VAL A 252 7.49 -7.62 -1.03
CA VAL A 252 8.21 -8.45 -2.02
C VAL A 252 8.67 -9.81 -1.46
N GLY A 253 8.71 -9.97 -0.13
CA GLY A 253 8.91 -11.25 0.55
C GLY A 253 7.64 -11.82 1.17
N GLY A 254 6.46 -11.37 0.72
CA GLY A 254 5.17 -11.85 1.21
C GLY A 254 4.96 -13.35 0.94
N PRO A 255 4.06 -14.02 1.69
CA PRO A 255 3.91 -15.47 1.65
C PRO A 255 3.38 -16.04 0.33
N LYS A 256 2.84 -15.20 -0.55
CA LYS A 256 2.23 -15.58 -1.83
C LYS A 256 2.82 -14.82 -3.02
N VAL A 257 4.11 -14.47 -2.91
CA VAL A 257 4.91 -14.03 -4.08
C VAL A 257 5.29 -15.22 -4.95
N LEU A 258 5.52 -14.94 -6.23
CA LEU A 258 5.85 -15.91 -7.28
C LEU A 258 7.35 -15.95 -7.61
N ILE A 259 8.09 -14.92 -7.19
CA ILE A 259 9.53 -14.77 -7.42
C ILE A 259 10.31 -14.61 -6.10
N PRO A 260 11.61 -14.92 -6.07
CA PRO A 260 12.45 -14.67 -4.91
C PRO A 260 12.42 -13.20 -4.47
N LYS A 261 12.45 -12.95 -3.15
CA LYS A 261 12.33 -11.61 -2.58
C LYS A 261 13.38 -10.61 -3.10
N GLU A 262 14.59 -11.07 -3.37
CA GLU A 262 15.68 -10.21 -3.87
C GLU A 262 15.42 -9.77 -5.32
N GLU A 263 14.85 -10.67 -6.14
CA GLU A 263 14.42 -10.34 -7.49
C GLU A 263 13.23 -9.38 -7.45
N GLY A 264 12.22 -9.64 -6.60
CA GLY A 264 11.11 -8.71 -6.39
C GLY A 264 11.56 -7.32 -5.92
N ARG A 265 12.54 -7.26 -5.02
CA ARG A 265 13.16 -6.01 -4.57
C ARG A 265 13.82 -5.26 -5.72
N ALA A 266 14.58 -5.96 -6.58
CA ALA A 266 15.22 -5.36 -7.74
C ALA A 266 14.18 -4.79 -8.72
N MET A 267 13.15 -5.57 -9.06
CA MET A 267 12.06 -5.15 -9.96
C MET A 267 11.30 -3.93 -9.44
N VAL A 268 10.99 -3.89 -8.14
CA VAL A 268 10.34 -2.74 -7.51
C VAL A 268 11.22 -1.50 -7.55
N ASN A 269 12.53 -1.64 -7.29
CA ASN A 269 13.46 -0.51 -7.32
C ASN A 269 13.63 0.04 -8.74
N GLU A 270 13.79 -0.84 -9.73
CA GLU A 270 13.88 -0.45 -11.14
C GLU A 270 12.61 0.29 -11.58
N TYR A 271 11.43 -0.25 -11.24
CA TYR A 271 10.16 0.39 -11.52
C TYR A 271 9.99 1.73 -10.79
N GLY A 272 10.50 1.84 -9.56
CA GLY A 272 10.53 3.09 -8.81
C GLY A 272 11.44 4.15 -9.43
N ILE A 273 12.64 3.76 -9.88
CA ILE A 273 13.59 4.67 -10.55
C ILE A 273 13.03 5.17 -11.89
N ALA A 274 12.28 4.33 -12.59
CA ALA A 274 11.63 4.69 -13.85
C ALA A 274 10.43 5.64 -13.68
N ALA A 275 10.00 5.96 -12.45
CA ALA A 275 8.88 6.86 -12.22
C ALA A 275 9.21 8.29 -12.65
N GLN A 276 8.24 8.95 -13.29
CA GLN A 276 8.39 10.36 -13.71
C GLN A 276 8.58 11.32 -12.51
N TYR A 277 7.92 11.03 -11.39
CA TYR A 277 7.93 11.86 -10.18
C TYR A 277 8.55 11.11 -9.02
N ARG A 278 9.28 11.80 -8.14
CA ARG A 278 9.96 11.17 -7.01
C ARG A 278 9.06 11.06 -5.79
N THR A 279 8.32 12.11 -5.49
CA THR A 279 7.48 12.23 -4.29
C THR A 279 6.03 12.53 -4.67
N PRO A 280 5.07 12.32 -3.75
CA PRO A 280 3.69 12.74 -3.95
C PRO A 280 3.53 14.25 -4.21
N LEU A 281 4.43 15.10 -3.69
CA LEU A 281 4.36 16.55 -3.87
C LEU A 281 4.61 17.00 -5.32
N GLU A 282 5.40 16.22 -6.05
CA GLU A 282 5.72 16.45 -7.46
C GLU A 282 4.66 15.87 -8.41
N ASN A 283 3.83 14.93 -7.94
CA ASN A 283 2.92 14.14 -8.76
C ASN A 283 1.58 14.88 -8.99
N PRO A 284 1.28 15.35 -10.22
CA PRO A 284 0.03 16.08 -10.51
C PRO A 284 -1.22 15.21 -10.33
N TYR A 285 -1.11 13.89 -10.48
CA TYR A 285 -2.24 12.98 -10.26
C TYR A 285 -2.65 12.92 -8.80
N VAL A 286 -1.69 13.01 -7.87
CA VAL A 286 -1.99 13.08 -6.43
C VAL A 286 -2.77 14.34 -6.13
N ARG A 287 -2.33 15.49 -6.67
CA ARG A 287 -3.04 16.77 -6.51
C ARG A 287 -4.46 16.71 -7.09
N GLU A 288 -4.62 16.27 -8.33
CA GLU A 288 -5.93 16.16 -8.98
C GLU A 288 -6.86 15.22 -8.19
N LEU A 289 -6.33 14.10 -7.70
CA LEU A 289 -7.11 13.15 -6.93
C LEU A 289 -7.55 13.74 -5.58
N LEU A 290 -6.67 14.46 -4.88
CA LEU A 290 -7.02 15.17 -3.64
C LEU A 290 -8.12 16.21 -3.88
N GLU A 291 -7.99 17.02 -4.93
CA GLU A 291 -9.01 18.02 -5.32
C GLU A 291 -10.37 17.36 -5.62
N ARG A 292 -10.38 16.26 -6.38
CA ARG A 292 -11.61 15.50 -6.68
C ARG A 292 -12.23 14.85 -5.45
N LEU A 293 -11.42 14.55 -4.43
CA LEU A 293 -11.90 14.01 -3.16
C LEU A 293 -12.45 15.10 -2.23
N GLY A 294 -12.26 16.38 -2.57
CA GLY A 294 -12.72 17.55 -1.82
C GLY A 294 -11.65 18.16 -0.93
N PHE A 295 -10.41 17.64 -0.93
CA PHE A 295 -9.32 18.15 -0.13
C PHE A 295 -8.64 19.32 -0.84
N THR A 296 -9.06 20.54 -0.51
CA THR A 296 -8.48 21.77 -1.10
C THR A 296 -7.45 22.44 -0.20
N ASP A 297 -7.34 22.03 1.06
CA ASP A 297 -6.42 22.58 2.05
C ASP A 297 -5.70 21.48 2.84
N ILE A 298 -4.49 21.77 3.34
CA ILE A 298 -3.66 20.81 4.08
C ILE A 298 -4.27 20.47 5.44
N MET A 299 -4.86 21.45 6.14
CA MET A 299 -5.50 21.21 7.43
C MET A 299 -6.78 20.40 7.24
N ASP A 300 -7.55 20.69 6.18
CA ASP A 300 -8.71 19.88 5.79
C ASP A 300 -8.31 18.42 5.50
N PHE A 301 -7.18 18.21 4.83
CA PHE A 301 -6.63 16.87 4.61
C PHE A 301 -6.17 16.17 5.90
N LEU A 302 -5.66 16.90 6.88
CA LEU A 302 -5.24 16.33 8.17
C LEU A 302 -6.43 16.01 9.09
N GLU A 303 -7.39 16.92 9.20
CA GLU A 303 -8.49 16.88 10.18
C GLU A 303 -9.76 16.20 9.64
N HIS A 304 -10.01 16.23 8.33
CA HIS A 304 -11.25 15.74 7.71
C HIS A 304 -11.01 14.61 6.69
N SER A 305 -9.97 13.79 6.91
CA SER A 305 -9.64 12.65 6.05
C SER A 305 -10.28 11.32 6.48
N ASP A 306 -11.57 11.32 6.81
CA ASP A 306 -12.32 10.08 7.19
C ASP A 306 -12.17 8.94 6.17
N LEU A 307 -12.01 9.29 4.90
CA LEU A 307 -11.75 8.34 3.82
C LEU A 307 -10.42 7.58 4.00
N LEU A 308 -9.42 8.22 4.58
CA LEU A 308 -8.04 7.73 4.74
C LEU A 308 -7.70 7.38 6.18
N THR A 309 -8.64 7.54 7.11
CA THR A 309 -8.45 7.23 8.51
C THR A 309 -9.29 6.03 8.95
N ARG A 310 -8.89 5.47 10.08
CA ARG A 310 -9.60 4.41 10.77
C ARG A 310 -9.60 4.66 12.27
N THR A 311 -10.65 4.17 12.91
CA THR A 311 -10.78 4.16 14.36
C THR A 311 -10.42 2.78 14.89
N PHE A 312 -9.29 2.67 15.58
CA PHE A 312 -8.96 1.44 16.29
C PHE A 312 -9.98 1.23 17.42
N ALA A 313 -10.83 0.21 17.27
CA ALA A 313 -11.57 -0.37 18.39
C ALA A 313 -10.62 -1.06 19.37
#